data_AF-A0A935JLC3-F1
#
_entry.id   AF-A0A935JLC3-F1
#
_cell.length_a   1.000
_cell.length_b   1.000
_cell.length_c   1.000
_cell.angle_alpha   90.00
_cell.angle_beta   90.00
_cell.angle_gamma   90.00
#
_symmetry.space_group_name_H-M   'P 1'
#
loop_
_entity.id
_entity.type
_entity.pdbx_description
1 polymer ?
#
loop_
_entity_poly.entity_id
_entity_poly.type
_entity_poly.pdbx_seq_one_letter_code
_entity_poly.pdbx_strand_id
1 'polypeptide(L)'
;MVVISHDCDLAAGADKEPDSEVIIGRRIDKLGGDSYGKTARRLHIEYQTENGPVTIELLATTKRLIAKSKLFATHPRQDMWLDGRGIGILQRWLASRYHRAAFPEVFEYRLRAATIPGRKAFLKKIESILDAGGEHIRALLFDLDEGKDVDRKTPEDLYQLGIIVLYDSSRDEPNAAIAATKAAEELEDLFETAFHLPEVGWLNICLQYCDPVSDSAITVAQREMLKQWRLEYMSLQTDPPQPMITL
;
A
#
# COMPACT_ATOMS: atom_id res chain seq x y z
N MET A 1 -6.32 -7.55 -21.31
CA MET A 1 -6.93 -6.41 -20.59
C MET A 1 -7.79 -6.96 -19.48
N VAL A 2 -7.98 -6.20 -18.42
CA VAL A 2 -8.87 -6.53 -17.30
C VAL A 2 -9.98 -5.48 -17.30
N VAL A 3 -11.23 -5.91 -17.32
CA VAL A 3 -12.39 -5.01 -17.20
C VAL A 3 -12.60 -4.68 -15.74
N ILE A 4 -12.74 -3.40 -15.43
CA ILE A 4 -12.93 -2.88 -14.07
C ILE A 4 -14.29 -2.18 -14.04
N SER A 5 -15.31 -2.89 -13.56
CA SER A 5 -16.70 -2.42 -13.59
C SER A 5 -17.52 -3.18 -12.54
N HIS A 6 -18.67 -2.65 -12.13
CA HIS A 6 -19.71 -3.46 -11.49
C HIS A 6 -20.57 -4.16 -12.55
N ASP A 7 -21.17 -5.29 -12.17
CA ASP A 7 -22.05 -6.06 -13.08
C ASP A 7 -23.25 -5.23 -13.56
N CYS A 8 -23.79 -4.36 -12.69
CA CYS A 8 -24.88 -3.45 -13.03
C CYS A 8 -24.45 -2.44 -14.09
N ASP A 9 -23.22 -1.93 -14.01
CA ASP A 9 -22.67 -0.98 -14.97
C ASP A 9 -22.56 -1.63 -16.34
N LEU A 10 -22.09 -2.88 -16.42
CA LEU A 10 -22.00 -3.61 -17.69
C LEU A 10 -23.39 -3.94 -18.27
N ALA A 11 -24.35 -4.31 -17.41
CA ALA A 11 -25.71 -4.63 -17.82
C ALA A 11 -26.55 -3.40 -18.21
N ALA A 12 -26.21 -2.22 -17.67
CA ALA A 12 -26.90 -0.99 -17.99
C ALA A 12 -26.83 -0.68 -19.49
N GLY A 13 -27.92 -0.13 -20.02
CA GLY A 13 -28.00 0.30 -21.41
C GLY A 13 -26.89 1.29 -21.76
N ALA A 14 -26.38 1.21 -22.99
CA ALA A 14 -25.32 2.09 -23.48
C ALA A 14 -25.72 3.57 -23.53
N ASP A 15 -27.02 3.87 -23.46
CA ASP A 15 -27.58 5.21 -23.31
C ASP A 15 -27.30 5.85 -21.93
N LYS A 16 -27.14 5.02 -20.89
CA LYS A 16 -26.83 5.48 -19.53
C LYS A 16 -25.34 5.46 -19.25
N GLU A 17 -24.69 4.36 -19.63
CA GLU A 17 -23.25 4.15 -19.44
C GLU A 17 -22.67 3.57 -20.74
N PRO A 18 -22.17 4.39 -21.66
CA PRO A 18 -21.73 3.93 -22.98
C PRO A 18 -20.37 3.22 -22.96
N ASP A 19 -19.56 3.50 -21.96
CA ASP A 19 -18.17 3.06 -21.86
C ASP A 19 -17.95 2.17 -20.63
N SER A 20 -16.92 1.34 -20.69
CA SER A 20 -16.43 0.53 -19.58
C SER A 20 -14.95 0.84 -19.33
N GLU A 21 -14.55 0.87 -18.05
CA GLU A 21 -13.14 1.05 -17.70
C GLU A 21 -12.39 -0.28 -17.84
N VAL A 22 -11.21 -0.22 -18.45
CA VAL A 22 -10.30 -1.36 -18.60
C VAL A 22 -8.87 -0.98 -18.20
N ILE A 23 -8.11 -1.96 -17.72
CA ILE A 23 -6.66 -1.84 -17.50
C ILE A 23 -5.93 -2.81 -18.44
N ILE A 24 -4.92 -2.29 -19.13
CA ILE A 24 -4.08 -3.12 -20.00
C ILE A 24 -2.92 -3.68 -19.15
N GLY A 25 -3.02 -4.98 -18.83
CA GLY A 25 -1.96 -5.68 -18.12
C GLY A 25 -0.84 -6.19 -19.02
N ARG A 26 0.36 -6.30 -18.45
CA ARG A 26 1.56 -6.85 -19.09
C ARG A 26 2.00 -8.11 -18.33
N ARG A 27 2.32 -9.20 -19.03
CA ARG A 27 2.89 -10.40 -18.39
C ARG A 27 4.31 -10.12 -17.89
N ILE A 28 4.63 -10.62 -16.70
CA ILE A 28 5.96 -10.54 -16.09
C ILE A 28 6.38 -11.91 -15.56
N ASP A 29 7.69 -12.10 -15.34
CA ASP A 29 8.24 -13.42 -15.00
C ASP A 29 7.90 -13.87 -13.58
N LYS A 30 7.83 -12.93 -12.63
CA LYS A 30 7.59 -13.22 -11.21
C LYS A 30 6.98 -12.05 -10.47
N LEU A 31 6.36 -12.34 -9.32
CA LEU A 31 6.00 -11.32 -8.34
C LEU A 31 7.23 -10.54 -7.85
N GLY A 32 7.01 -9.29 -7.47
CA GLY A 32 8.05 -8.38 -6.95
C GLY A 32 7.52 -7.55 -5.80
N GLY A 33 8.21 -6.46 -5.43
CA GLY A 33 7.82 -5.57 -4.32
C GLY A 33 6.45 -4.91 -4.49
N ASP A 34 5.91 -4.85 -5.71
CA ASP A 34 4.56 -4.34 -6.02
C ASP A 34 3.45 -5.40 -5.89
N SER A 35 3.76 -6.58 -5.32
CA SER A 35 2.77 -7.61 -5.02
C SER A 35 1.82 -7.17 -3.90
N TYR A 36 0.66 -7.83 -3.82
CA TYR A 36 -0.35 -7.63 -2.76
C TYR A 36 -0.90 -6.21 -2.62
N GLY A 37 -0.68 -5.35 -3.62
CA GLY A 37 -1.12 -3.95 -3.60
C GLY A 37 -0.34 -3.09 -2.60
N LYS A 38 0.94 -3.42 -2.34
CA LYS A 38 1.85 -2.60 -1.51
C LYS A 38 2.03 -1.18 -2.06
N THR A 39 1.97 -1.02 -3.38
CA THR A 39 1.98 0.28 -4.08
C THR A 39 0.62 0.54 -4.74
N ALA A 40 0.17 1.80 -4.80
CA ALA A 40 -1.09 2.23 -5.42
C ALA A 40 -0.96 2.51 -6.94
N ARG A 41 0.26 2.60 -7.48
CA ARG A 41 0.50 2.86 -8.91
C ARG A 41 0.69 1.62 -9.73
N ARG A 42 1.28 0.59 -9.14
CA ARG A 42 1.60 -0.67 -9.79
C ARG A 42 1.05 -1.81 -8.96
N LEU A 43 0.62 -2.86 -9.63
CA LEU A 43 0.21 -4.10 -8.97
C LEU A 43 0.80 -5.26 -9.74
N HIS A 44 1.54 -6.12 -9.04
CA HIS A 44 1.87 -7.46 -9.52
C HIS A 44 0.84 -8.44 -8.94
N ILE A 45 0.11 -9.15 -9.80
CA ILE A 45 -0.96 -10.06 -9.40
C ILE A 45 -0.88 -11.36 -10.20
N GLU A 46 -1.19 -12.48 -9.53
CA GLU A 46 -1.24 -13.80 -10.16
C GLU A 46 -2.65 -14.12 -10.64
N TYR A 47 -2.74 -14.52 -11.91
CA TYR A 47 -3.92 -15.16 -12.48
C TYR A 47 -3.70 -16.66 -12.50
N GLN A 48 -4.72 -17.41 -12.10
CA GLN A 48 -4.73 -18.86 -12.18
C GLN A 48 -5.02 -19.30 -13.61
N THR A 49 -4.36 -20.36 -14.05
CA THR A 49 -4.56 -21.00 -15.36
C THR A 49 -4.41 -22.52 -15.19
N GLU A 50 -4.87 -23.29 -16.16
CA GLU A 50 -4.68 -24.76 -16.15
C GLU A 50 -3.20 -25.17 -16.14
N ASN A 51 -2.32 -24.35 -16.71
CA ASN A 51 -0.89 -24.61 -16.83
C ASN A 51 -0.06 -24.00 -15.67
N GLY A 52 -0.73 -23.55 -14.60
CA GLY A 52 -0.11 -22.87 -13.47
C GLY A 52 -0.31 -21.34 -13.49
N PRO A 53 0.09 -20.64 -12.42
CA PRO A 53 -0.15 -19.22 -12.29
C PRO A 53 0.65 -18.40 -13.30
N VAL A 54 0.04 -17.32 -13.79
CA VAL A 54 0.67 -16.32 -14.66
C VAL A 54 0.67 -14.98 -13.95
N THR A 55 1.86 -14.37 -13.84
CA THR A 55 1.99 -13.06 -13.21
C THR A 55 1.72 -11.93 -14.21
N ILE A 56 0.90 -10.97 -13.80
CA ILE A 56 0.53 -9.80 -14.58
C ILE A 56 0.85 -8.53 -13.78
N GLU A 57 1.48 -7.57 -14.45
CA GLU A 57 1.64 -6.19 -14.00
C GLU A 57 0.46 -5.35 -14.49
N LEU A 58 -0.18 -4.63 -13.57
CA LEU A 58 -1.20 -3.62 -13.83
C LEU A 58 -0.68 -2.25 -13.39
N LEU A 59 -0.90 -1.23 -14.21
CA LEU A 59 -0.52 0.16 -13.92
C LEU A 59 -1.78 1.02 -13.79
N ALA A 60 -1.93 1.72 -12.67
CA ALA A 60 -3.10 2.56 -12.41
C ALA A 60 -3.28 3.68 -13.46
N THR A 61 -2.18 4.15 -14.05
CA THR A 61 -2.16 5.18 -15.11
C THR A 61 -2.53 4.66 -16.50
N THR A 62 -2.66 3.34 -16.68
CA THR A 62 -3.00 2.73 -17.96
C THR A 62 -4.47 2.39 -18.10
N LYS A 63 -5.31 2.87 -17.17
CA LYS A 63 -6.77 2.82 -17.27
C LYS A 63 -7.24 3.51 -18.54
N ARG A 64 -8.17 2.89 -19.25
CA ARG A 64 -8.76 3.41 -20.47
C ARG A 64 -10.26 3.15 -20.46
N LEU A 65 -11.01 4.03 -21.10
CA LEU A 65 -12.40 3.78 -21.43
C LEU A 65 -12.47 3.05 -22.77
N ILE A 66 -13.32 2.04 -22.85
CA ILE A 66 -13.68 1.36 -24.09
C ILE A 66 -15.20 1.36 -24.24
N ALA A 67 -15.68 1.69 -25.44
CA ALA A 67 -17.10 1.62 -25.74
C ALA A 67 -17.63 0.19 -25.52
N LYS A 68 -18.77 0.05 -24.85
CA LYS A 68 -19.42 -1.25 -24.59
C LYS A 68 -19.64 -2.05 -25.86
N SER A 69 -20.01 -1.39 -26.96
CA SER A 69 -20.18 -2.04 -28.27
C SER A 69 -18.91 -2.73 -28.76
N LYS A 70 -17.72 -2.15 -28.49
CA LYS A 70 -16.43 -2.75 -28.82
C LYS A 70 -16.05 -3.84 -27.82
N LEU A 71 -16.36 -3.66 -26.54
CA LEU A 71 -16.08 -4.64 -25.50
C LEU A 71 -16.88 -5.93 -25.73
N PHE A 72 -18.19 -5.82 -25.95
CA PHE A 72 -19.10 -6.95 -26.17
C PHE A 72 -18.94 -7.61 -27.54
N ALA A 73 -18.19 -7.01 -28.46
CA ALA A 73 -17.75 -7.69 -29.68
C ALA A 73 -16.66 -8.76 -29.39
N THR A 74 -16.16 -8.84 -28.15
CA THR A 74 -15.17 -9.81 -27.70
C THR A 74 -15.69 -10.60 -26.51
N HIS A 75 -15.11 -11.77 -26.26
CA HIS A 75 -15.45 -12.60 -25.11
C HIS A 75 -14.32 -12.56 -24.07
N PRO A 76 -14.66 -12.55 -22.76
CA PRO A 76 -13.66 -12.73 -21.71
C PRO A 76 -12.90 -14.03 -21.90
N ARG A 77 -11.60 -14.01 -21.59
CA ARG A 77 -10.78 -15.23 -21.56
C ARG A 77 -11.34 -16.20 -20.53
N GLN A 78 -11.44 -17.46 -20.92
CA GLN A 78 -11.94 -18.56 -20.07
C GLN A 78 -10.80 -19.40 -19.46
N ASP A 79 -9.58 -19.20 -19.95
CA ASP A 79 -8.39 -19.97 -19.58
C ASP A 79 -7.53 -19.28 -18.50
N MET A 80 -7.97 -18.12 -18.02
CA MET A 80 -7.30 -17.38 -16.95
C MET A 80 -8.32 -16.70 -16.04
N TRP A 81 -8.15 -16.80 -14.73
CA TRP A 81 -9.05 -16.17 -13.75
C TRP A 81 -8.29 -15.68 -12.51
N LEU A 82 -8.88 -14.76 -11.76
CA LEU A 82 -8.43 -14.44 -10.40
C LEU A 82 -9.18 -15.33 -9.42
N ASP A 83 -8.46 -15.88 -8.43
CA ASP A 83 -9.10 -16.49 -7.27
C ASP A 83 -9.73 -15.39 -6.38
N GLY A 84 -10.50 -15.77 -5.36
CA GLY A 84 -11.14 -14.81 -4.47
C GLY A 84 -10.15 -13.84 -3.80
N ARG A 85 -8.91 -14.28 -3.54
CA ARG A 85 -7.86 -13.43 -2.99
C ARG A 85 -7.36 -12.41 -4.00
N GLY A 86 -7.10 -12.84 -5.23
CA GLY A 86 -6.73 -11.98 -6.33
C GLY A 86 -7.78 -10.89 -6.60
N ILE A 87 -9.07 -11.26 -6.55
CA ILE A 87 -10.18 -10.28 -6.64
C ILE A 87 -10.08 -9.27 -5.49
N GLY A 88 -9.92 -9.73 -4.24
CA GLY A 88 -9.80 -8.84 -3.09
C GLY A 88 -8.57 -7.92 -3.14
N ILE A 89 -7.42 -8.42 -3.61
CA ILE A 89 -6.21 -7.62 -3.84
C ILE A 89 -6.46 -6.55 -4.90
N LEU A 90 -7.05 -6.93 -6.04
CA LEU A 90 -7.36 -6.01 -7.13
C LEU A 90 -8.32 -4.91 -6.67
N GLN A 91 -9.39 -5.26 -5.96
CA GLN A 91 -10.35 -4.28 -5.40
C GLN A 91 -9.68 -3.30 -4.44
N ARG A 92 -8.89 -3.79 -3.47
CA ARG A 92 -8.15 -2.92 -2.54
C ARG A 92 -7.15 -2.02 -3.26
N TRP A 93 -6.45 -2.56 -4.26
CA TRP A 93 -5.51 -1.78 -5.06
C TRP A 93 -6.22 -0.68 -5.88
N LEU A 94 -7.36 -0.97 -6.49
CA LEU A 94 -8.15 0.04 -7.22
C LEU A 94 -8.64 1.16 -6.29
N ALA A 95 -9.10 0.79 -5.08
CA ALA A 95 -9.57 1.74 -4.08
C ALA A 95 -8.42 2.56 -3.45
N SER A 96 -7.18 2.07 -3.53
CA SER A 96 -6.03 2.66 -2.83
C SER A 96 -5.76 4.11 -3.24
N ARG A 97 -6.03 4.49 -4.49
CA ARG A 97 -5.80 5.87 -4.97
C ARG A 97 -6.70 6.91 -4.30
N TYR A 98 -7.90 6.49 -3.91
CA TYR A 98 -8.89 7.35 -3.25
C TYR A 98 -8.73 7.34 -1.72
N HIS A 99 -8.10 6.29 -1.18
CA HIS A 99 -7.73 6.18 0.24
C HIS A 99 -6.28 6.59 0.50
N ARG A 100 -5.65 7.33 -0.42
CA ARG A 100 -4.31 7.87 -0.19
C ARG A 100 -4.40 8.96 0.86
N ALA A 101 -4.07 8.57 2.08
CA ALA A 101 -3.84 9.53 3.13
C ALA A 101 -2.65 10.42 2.75
N ALA A 102 -2.82 11.73 2.84
CA ALA A 102 -1.69 12.62 2.94
C ALA A 102 -1.28 12.67 4.43
N PHE A 103 0.01 12.53 4.70
CA PHE A 103 0.57 12.90 5.99
C PHE A 103 1.08 14.35 5.90
N PRO A 104 1.25 15.06 7.03
CA PRO A 104 1.89 16.37 7.05
C PRO A 104 3.22 16.36 6.31
N GLU A 105 3.51 17.40 5.53
CA GLU A 105 4.69 17.44 4.67
C GLU A 105 5.98 17.35 5.51
N VAL A 106 5.98 18.01 6.68
CA VAL A 106 7.13 17.97 7.59
C VAL A 106 7.32 16.59 8.20
N PHE A 107 6.24 15.85 8.49
CA PHE A 107 6.34 14.46 8.95
C PHE A 107 7.02 13.59 7.90
N GLU A 108 6.53 13.65 6.65
CA GLU A 108 7.12 12.86 5.56
C GLU A 108 8.59 13.24 5.31
N TYR A 109 8.91 14.54 5.36
CA TYR A 109 10.28 15.00 5.23
C TYR A 109 11.19 14.43 6.33
N ARG A 110 10.76 14.47 7.60
CA ARG A 110 11.52 13.89 8.73
C ARG A 110 11.76 12.40 8.54
N LEU A 111 10.75 11.66 8.11
CA LEU A 111 10.86 10.22 7.82
C LEU A 111 11.84 9.93 6.68
N ARG A 112 11.85 10.76 5.62
CA ARG A 112 12.76 10.65 4.46
C ARG A 112 14.21 11.03 4.80
N ALA A 113 14.38 12.10 5.59
CA ALA A 113 15.69 12.61 5.98
C ALA A 113 16.39 11.73 7.02
N ALA A 114 15.64 10.84 7.70
CA ALA A 114 16.18 9.94 8.69
C ALA A 114 17.24 8.99 8.12
N THR A 115 18.34 8.87 8.85
CA THR A 115 19.43 7.94 8.54
C THR A 115 19.79 7.15 9.77
N ILE A 116 20.13 5.88 9.59
CA ILE A 116 20.65 5.03 10.67
C ILE A 116 22.19 4.94 10.58
N PRO A 117 22.89 4.47 11.64
CA PRO A 117 24.34 4.30 11.64
C PRO A 117 24.88 3.61 10.38
N GLY A 118 25.94 4.17 9.80
CA GLY A 118 26.46 3.75 8.50
C GLY A 118 25.77 4.39 7.29
N ARG A 119 24.99 5.47 7.49
CA ARG A 119 24.29 6.25 6.44
C ARG A 119 23.35 5.43 5.55
N LYS A 120 22.79 4.33 6.08
CA LYS A 120 21.74 3.60 5.37
C LYS A 120 20.46 4.44 5.43
N ALA A 121 19.79 4.58 4.30
CA ALA A 121 18.50 5.26 4.24
C ALA A 121 17.49 4.49 5.11
N PHE A 122 16.91 5.17 6.09
CA PHE A 122 15.92 4.61 7.02
C PHE A 122 14.78 3.88 6.27
N LEU A 123 14.25 4.52 5.23
CA LEU A 123 13.15 3.99 4.43
C LEU A 123 13.51 2.73 3.65
N LYS A 124 14.76 2.58 3.22
CA LYS A 124 15.24 1.33 2.60
C LYS A 124 15.27 0.17 3.59
N LYS A 125 15.39 0.46 4.89
CA LYS A 125 15.26 -0.56 5.92
C LYS A 125 13.83 -0.95 6.20
N ILE A 126 12.90 -0.01 6.22
CA ILE A 126 11.46 -0.34 6.23
C ILE A 126 11.10 -1.24 5.04
N GLU A 127 11.56 -0.90 3.83
CA GLU A 127 11.35 -1.74 2.63
C GLU A 127 11.87 -3.16 2.83
N SER A 128 13.11 -3.32 3.33
CA SER A 128 13.71 -4.62 3.60
C SER A 128 12.94 -5.44 4.64
N ILE A 129 12.38 -4.81 5.67
CA ILE A 129 11.57 -5.48 6.70
C ILE A 129 10.26 -5.99 6.07
N LEU A 130 9.60 -5.15 5.27
CA LEU A 130 8.37 -5.49 4.57
C LEU A 130 8.55 -6.55 3.48
N ASP A 131 9.71 -6.58 2.84
CA ASP A 131 10.08 -7.62 1.88
C ASP A 131 10.32 -8.96 2.59
N ALA A 132 10.97 -8.95 3.77
CA ALA A 132 11.19 -10.15 4.57
C ALA A 132 9.88 -10.75 5.10
N GLY A 133 8.89 -9.92 5.44
CA GLY A 133 7.55 -10.37 5.81
C GLY A 133 6.70 -10.86 4.62
N GLY A 134 7.14 -10.60 3.39
CA GLY A 134 6.60 -11.21 2.17
C GLY A 134 5.10 -10.98 1.99
N GLU A 135 4.36 -12.08 1.85
CA GLU A 135 2.91 -12.10 1.65
C GLU A 135 2.09 -12.06 2.93
N HIS A 136 2.73 -12.31 4.08
CA HIS A 136 2.06 -12.29 5.38
C HIS A 136 1.69 -10.87 5.79
N ILE A 137 2.57 -9.90 5.51
CA ILE A 137 2.32 -8.49 5.83
C ILE A 137 1.52 -7.84 4.70
N ARG A 138 0.30 -7.41 5.05
CA ARG A 138 -0.63 -6.76 4.12
C ARG A 138 -0.43 -5.25 4.06
N ALA A 139 -0.18 -4.61 5.18
CA ALA A 139 -0.06 -3.16 5.26
C ALA A 139 0.63 -2.69 6.56
N LEU A 140 1.19 -1.49 6.51
CA LEU A 140 1.44 -0.68 7.71
C LEU A 140 0.32 0.34 7.82
N LEU A 141 -0.32 0.42 8.98
CA LEU A 141 -1.30 1.46 9.30
C LEU A 141 -0.71 2.38 10.35
N PHE A 142 -0.62 3.67 10.04
CA PHE A 142 -0.08 4.67 10.94
C PHE A 142 -1.21 5.38 11.69
N ASP A 143 -1.05 5.45 13.01
CA ASP A 143 -1.76 6.38 13.88
C ASP A 143 -0.83 7.58 14.11
N LEU A 144 -1.08 8.69 13.42
CA LEU A 144 -0.25 9.88 13.56
C LEU A 144 -1.04 10.94 14.33
N ASP A 145 -0.54 11.33 15.50
CA ASP A 145 -1.11 12.37 16.36
C ASP A 145 -2.65 12.23 16.57
N GLU A 146 -3.14 10.99 16.70
CA GLU A 146 -4.57 10.67 16.83
C GLU A 146 -5.41 11.19 15.64
N GLY A 147 -4.82 11.18 14.43
CA GLY A 147 -5.45 11.65 13.20
C GLY A 147 -5.34 13.16 12.95
N LYS A 148 -4.58 13.90 13.76
CA LYS A 148 -4.38 15.34 13.58
C LYS A 148 -3.25 15.62 12.59
N ASP A 149 -3.59 16.15 11.42
CA ASP A 149 -2.62 16.56 10.41
C ASP A 149 -2.07 17.97 10.70
N VAL A 150 -1.03 18.06 11.54
CA VAL A 150 -0.41 19.33 11.93
C VAL A 150 1.08 19.32 11.60
N ASP A 151 1.57 20.32 10.89
CA ASP A 151 2.99 20.48 10.66
C ASP A 151 3.72 20.98 11.92
N ARG A 152 4.65 20.15 12.38
CA ARG A 152 5.53 20.41 13.54
C ARG A 152 6.70 21.29 13.16
N LYS A 153 7.08 22.24 14.02
CA LYS A 153 8.09 23.26 13.66
C LYS A 153 9.51 22.87 13.98
N THR A 154 9.73 22.22 15.12
CA THR A 154 11.09 21.88 15.61
C THR A 154 11.22 20.38 15.82
N PRO A 155 12.45 19.83 15.83
CA PRO A 155 12.67 18.42 16.12
C PRO A 155 12.11 17.97 17.48
N GLU A 156 12.08 18.84 18.48
CA GLU A 156 11.56 18.55 19.82
C GLU A 156 10.02 18.62 19.88
N ASP A 157 9.38 19.23 18.88
CA ASP A 157 7.93 19.16 18.65
C ASP A 157 7.63 17.87 17.90
N LEU A 158 7.45 16.81 18.69
CA LEU A 158 7.40 15.42 18.23
C LEU A 158 6.06 15.10 17.56
N TYR A 159 6.14 14.39 16.45
CA TYR A 159 5.01 13.58 16.00
C TYR A 159 4.89 12.35 16.88
N GLN A 160 3.71 12.06 17.39
CA GLN A 160 3.39 10.81 18.08
C GLN A 160 2.90 9.81 17.05
N LEU A 161 3.63 8.70 16.89
CA LEU A 161 3.34 7.69 15.88
C LEU A 161 3.05 6.35 16.54
N GLY A 162 1.88 5.79 16.25
CA GLY A 162 1.58 4.37 16.41
C GLY A 162 1.65 3.64 15.08
N ILE A 163 2.10 2.39 15.08
CA ILE A 163 2.16 1.55 13.87
C ILE A 163 1.42 0.25 14.13
N ILE A 164 0.49 -0.09 13.24
CA ILE A 164 -0.08 -1.44 13.18
C ILE A 164 0.52 -2.17 11.98
N VAL A 165 1.18 -3.30 12.24
CA VAL A 165 1.64 -4.25 11.22
C VAL A 165 0.49 -5.21 10.94
N LEU A 166 -0.32 -4.86 9.93
CA LEU A 166 -1.50 -5.62 9.56
C LEU A 166 -1.09 -6.87 8.76
N TYR A 167 -1.44 -8.05 9.26
CA TYR A 167 -1.11 -9.32 8.63
C TYR A 167 -2.34 -10.15 8.24
N ASP A 168 -2.15 -11.08 7.31
CA ASP A 168 -3.17 -12.01 6.83
C ASP A 168 -3.29 -13.22 7.77
N SER A 169 -4.36 -13.31 8.57
CA SER A 169 -4.57 -14.49 9.43
C SER A 169 -5.36 -15.60 8.74
N SER A 170 -5.74 -15.43 7.46
CA SER A 170 -6.52 -16.43 6.75
C SER A 170 -5.68 -17.58 6.19
N ARG A 171 -4.35 -17.44 6.14
CA ARG A 171 -3.41 -18.45 5.62
C ARG A 171 -2.09 -18.43 6.36
N ASP A 172 -1.49 -19.62 6.43
CA ASP A 172 -0.13 -19.84 6.98
C ASP A 172 0.04 -19.32 8.42
N GLU A 173 -1.01 -19.45 9.22
CA GLU A 173 -0.89 -19.35 10.66
C GLU A 173 -0.18 -20.60 11.21
N PRO A 174 0.75 -20.48 12.18
CA PRO A 174 1.12 -19.27 12.93
C PRO A 174 2.22 -18.42 12.28
N ASN A 175 2.77 -18.82 11.13
CA ASN A 175 3.91 -18.16 10.50
C ASN A 175 3.62 -16.71 10.12
N ALA A 176 2.39 -16.41 9.69
CA ALA A 176 1.97 -15.05 9.37
C ALA A 176 2.04 -14.11 10.58
N ALA A 177 1.54 -14.56 11.74
CA ALA A 177 1.67 -13.83 12.99
C ALA A 177 3.13 -13.66 13.42
N ILE A 178 3.94 -14.73 13.34
CA ILE A 178 5.39 -14.67 13.66
C ILE A 178 6.11 -13.65 12.77
N ALA A 179 5.82 -13.64 11.46
CA ALA A 179 6.41 -12.70 10.53
C ALA A 179 6.01 -11.25 10.85
N ALA A 180 4.75 -11.03 11.23
CA ALA A 180 4.24 -9.72 11.62
C ALA A 180 4.87 -9.22 12.94
N THR A 181 4.95 -10.09 13.96
CA THR A 181 5.61 -9.78 15.24
C THR A 181 7.07 -9.41 15.03
N LYS A 182 7.80 -10.23 14.27
CA LYS A 182 9.20 -9.94 13.96
C LYS A 182 9.36 -8.60 13.23
N ALA A 183 8.47 -8.30 12.27
CA ALA A 183 8.51 -7.03 11.57
C ALA A 183 8.19 -5.84 12.49
N ALA A 184 7.28 -6.01 13.45
CA ALA A 184 6.99 -5.00 14.45
C ALA A 184 8.22 -4.72 15.34
N GLU A 185 8.84 -5.76 15.89
CA GLU A 185 10.08 -5.66 16.69
C GLU A 185 11.21 -4.98 15.90
N GLU A 186 11.45 -5.40 14.65
CA GLU A 186 12.47 -4.79 13.79
C GLU A 186 12.16 -3.32 13.43
N LEU A 187 10.88 -2.94 13.36
CA LEU A 187 10.46 -1.56 13.16
C LEU A 187 10.67 -0.72 14.43
N GLU A 188 10.33 -1.24 15.62
CA GLU A 188 10.57 -0.55 16.89
C GLU A 188 12.04 -0.21 17.06
N ASP A 189 12.92 -1.21 16.92
CA ASP A 189 14.37 -1.04 16.99
C ASP A 189 14.87 0.00 15.96
N LEU A 190 14.29 -0.03 14.75
CA LEU A 190 14.66 0.87 13.67
C LEU A 190 14.28 2.33 13.99
N PHE A 191 13.08 2.56 14.53
CA PHE A 191 12.62 3.90 14.93
C PHE A 191 13.40 4.43 16.13
N GLU A 192 13.63 3.60 17.15
CA GLU A 192 14.47 3.91 18.30
C GLU A 192 15.87 4.36 17.82
N THR A 193 16.50 3.55 16.95
CA THR A 193 17.82 3.86 16.39
C THR A 193 17.86 5.16 15.59
N ALA A 194 16.77 5.52 14.91
CA ALA A 194 16.73 6.66 14.01
C ALA A 194 16.33 7.98 14.70
N PHE A 195 15.51 7.90 15.73
CA PHE A 195 14.84 9.07 16.31
C PHE A 195 15.04 9.22 17.82
N HIS A 196 15.58 8.21 18.52
CA HIS A 196 15.90 8.29 19.93
C HIS A 196 17.41 8.41 20.15
N LEU A 197 17.83 9.48 20.84
CA LEU A 197 19.23 9.71 21.20
C LEU A 197 19.42 9.49 22.71
N PRO A 198 20.46 8.76 23.16
CA PRO A 198 20.62 8.40 24.58
C PRO A 198 20.56 9.56 25.58
N GLU A 199 21.08 10.73 25.20
CA GLU A 199 21.18 11.91 26.08
C GLU A 199 20.06 12.94 25.89
N VAL A 200 19.30 12.85 24.79
CA VAL A 200 18.29 13.86 24.39
C VAL A 200 16.88 13.28 24.45
N GLY A 201 16.73 11.97 24.32
CA GLY A 201 15.45 11.31 24.12
C GLY A 201 15.00 11.36 22.66
N TRP A 202 13.69 11.33 22.46
CA TRP A 202 13.07 11.33 21.14
C TRP A 202 13.19 12.69 20.45
N LEU A 203 13.49 12.67 19.15
CA LEU A 203 13.47 13.81 18.25
C LEU A 203 12.72 13.44 16.97
N ASN A 204 12.07 14.43 16.38
CA ASN A 204 11.29 14.38 15.14
C ASN A 204 10.01 13.54 15.26
N ILE A 205 10.13 12.25 15.57
CA ILE A 205 9.05 11.27 15.62
C ILE A 205 9.27 10.38 16.84
N CYS A 206 8.27 10.27 17.71
CA CYS A 206 8.26 9.38 18.85
C CYS A 206 7.33 8.20 18.56
N LEU A 207 7.89 6.99 18.55
CA LEU A 207 7.09 5.79 18.37
C LEU A 207 6.41 5.43 19.70
N GLN A 208 5.09 5.41 19.70
CA GLN A 208 4.25 5.08 20.86
C GLN A 208 4.03 3.58 20.99
N TYR A 209 3.80 2.89 19.87
CA TYR A 209 3.60 1.45 19.80
C TYR A 209 3.87 0.94 18.38
N CYS A 210 4.31 -0.31 18.24
CA CYS A 210 4.27 -1.04 16.98
C CYS A 210 3.70 -2.44 17.20
N ASP A 211 2.43 -2.65 16.84
CA ASP A 211 1.73 -3.89 17.16
C ASP A 211 1.41 -4.71 15.91
N PRO A 212 1.67 -6.03 15.92
CA PRO A 212 1.13 -6.94 14.91
C PRO A 212 -0.36 -7.16 15.15
N VAL A 213 -1.18 -6.96 14.12
CA VAL A 213 -2.64 -7.17 14.21
C VAL A 213 -3.14 -7.96 13.02
N SER A 214 -3.94 -8.98 13.30
CA SER A 214 -4.62 -9.76 12.26
C SER A 214 -5.67 -8.92 11.53
N ASP A 215 -5.81 -9.13 10.23
CA ASP A 215 -6.90 -8.58 9.42
C ASP A 215 -8.30 -8.98 9.89
N SER A 216 -8.43 -10.07 10.65
CA SER A 216 -9.68 -10.51 11.26
C SER A 216 -9.96 -9.87 12.62
N ALA A 217 -8.94 -9.24 13.24
CA ALA A 217 -9.03 -8.62 14.56
C ALA A 217 -9.13 -7.09 14.52
N ILE A 218 -8.80 -6.45 13.38
CA ILE A 218 -8.89 -5.00 13.25
C ILE A 218 -10.34 -4.51 13.32
N THR A 219 -10.59 -3.50 14.16
CA THR A 219 -11.93 -2.92 14.32
C THR A 219 -12.27 -1.93 13.20
N VAL A 220 -13.56 -1.65 13.01
CA VAL A 220 -14.03 -0.61 12.09
C VAL A 220 -13.49 0.76 12.49
N ALA A 221 -13.51 1.10 13.78
CA ALA A 221 -12.97 2.36 14.28
C ALA A 221 -11.49 2.54 13.94
N GLN A 222 -10.67 1.50 14.14
CA GLN A 222 -9.25 1.52 13.74
C GLN A 222 -9.09 1.70 12.23
N ARG A 223 -9.94 1.07 11.40
CA ARG A 223 -9.90 1.23 9.94
C ARG A 223 -10.21 2.66 9.49
N GLU A 224 -11.08 3.37 10.20
CA GLU A 224 -11.47 4.74 9.87
C GLU A 224 -10.44 5.77 10.35
N MET A 225 -9.79 5.52 11.49
CA MET A 225 -8.81 6.43 12.08
C MET A 225 -7.41 6.28 11.47
N LEU A 226 -6.98 5.04 11.22
CA LEU A 226 -5.60 4.76 10.83
C LEU A 226 -5.37 4.97 9.33
N LYS A 227 -4.24 5.59 9.02
CA LYS A 227 -3.84 5.89 7.64
C LYS A 227 -2.88 4.81 7.14
N GLN A 228 -3.21 4.12 6.06
CA GLN A 228 -2.28 3.18 5.46
C GLN A 228 -1.04 3.90 4.92
N TRP A 229 0.13 3.57 5.46
CA TRP A 229 1.41 4.06 4.95
C TRP A 229 1.92 3.16 3.81
N ARG A 230 2.53 3.77 2.80
CA ARG A 230 2.98 3.09 1.57
C ARG A 230 4.38 3.56 1.19
N LEU A 231 5.21 2.65 0.67
CA LEU A 231 6.57 2.96 0.22
C LEU A 231 6.63 3.99 -0.94
N GLU A 232 5.52 4.21 -1.63
CA GLU A 232 5.43 5.04 -2.82
C GLU A 232 5.71 6.54 -2.62
N TYR A 233 5.66 7.06 -1.39
CA TYR A 233 6.03 8.46 -1.11
C TYR A 233 7.53 8.74 -1.38
N MET A 234 8.31 7.70 -1.70
CA MET A 234 9.74 7.79 -2.04
C MET A 234 10.07 8.09 -3.51
N SER A 235 9.27 7.61 -4.47
CA SER A 235 9.75 7.50 -5.87
C SER A 235 9.30 8.64 -6.81
N LEU A 236 8.72 9.72 -6.31
CA LEU A 236 7.89 10.62 -7.13
C LEU A 236 8.29 12.08 -7.14
N GLN A 237 9.04 12.53 -6.13
CA GLN A 237 9.52 13.90 -6.15
C GLN A 237 10.64 13.95 -7.19
N THR A 238 10.31 14.59 -8.31
CA THR A 238 11.32 15.18 -9.18
C THR A 238 11.99 16.29 -8.38
N ASP A 239 13.30 16.44 -8.52
CA ASP A 239 14.02 17.57 -7.97
C ASP A 239 14.33 18.56 -9.11
N PRO A 240 13.77 19.78 -9.11
CA PRO A 240 12.86 20.35 -8.11
C PRO A 240 11.41 19.85 -8.24
N PRO A 241 10.63 19.85 -7.14
CA PRO A 241 9.24 19.40 -7.14
C PRO A 241 8.38 20.25 -8.06
N GLN A 242 7.49 19.60 -8.82
CA GLN A 242 6.53 20.32 -9.65
C GLN A 242 5.59 21.17 -8.77
N PRO A 243 5.29 22.42 -9.17
CA PRO A 243 4.41 23.29 -8.42
C PRO A 243 3.03 22.64 -8.27
N MET A 244 2.56 22.51 -7.03
CA MET A 244 1.20 22.07 -6.76
C MET A 244 0.21 23.14 -7.22
N ILE A 245 -0.79 22.74 -8.01
CA ILE A 245 -1.95 23.58 -8.28
C ILE A 245 -2.79 23.58 -7.02
N THR A 246 -2.78 24.69 -6.29
CA THR A 246 -3.74 24.95 -5.21
C THR A 246 -5.04 25.39 -5.86
N LEU A 247 -6.13 24.66 -5.59
CA LEU A 247 -7.50 25.07 -5.89
C LEU A 247 -8.11 25.77 -4.68
#